data_AF-A0A942KLI0-F1
#
_entry.id   AF-A0A942KLI0-F1
#
_cell.length_a   1.000
_cell.length_b   1.000
_cell.length_c   1.000
_cell.angle_alpha   90.00
_cell.angle_beta   90.00
_cell.angle_gamma   90.00
#
_symmetry.space_group_name_H-M   'P 1'
#
loop_
_entity.id
_entity.type
_entity.pdbx_description
1 polymer ?
#
loop_
_entity_poly.entity_id
_entity_poly.type
_entity_poly.pdbx_seq_one_letter_code
_entity_poly.pdbx_strand_id
1 'polypeptide(L)'
;MKHLLHSRNWDYMLIVLTVMLLVGLGVQSFIGTAYVWWAHTYVPGFGATGYPEYIEAMNIIAAPMMVLLVIAMGLCVPKRLFSRTALTAVSIGMLIAGIATWAITGSFANGVAAYLVLAGLIQAAVVATTIIGGRAPSYFTQGRIIKIGSGLLHLGFIMFAVVTVALQQSAIMLPVFWTSTALMVIGSIMTFYSENLTPKRKVEAEGEVSF
;
A
#
# COMPACT_ATOMS: atom_id res chain seq x y z
N MET A 1 30.35 -6.95 -7.13
CA MET A 1 29.46 -6.84 -8.32
C MET A 1 28.24 -7.77 -8.27
N LYS A 2 28.36 -9.09 -7.99
CA LYS A 2 27.22 -10.02 -7.85
C LYS A 2 26.14 -9.58 -6.84
N HIS A 3 26.54 -8.95 -5.74
CA HIS A 3 25.61 -8.51 -4.69
C HIS A 3 24.70 -7.33 -5.10
N LEU A 4 25.12 -6.52 -6.09
CA LEU A 4 24.34 -5.38 -6.63
C LEU A 4 23.32 -5.83 -7.69
N LEU A 5 23.66 -6.86 -8.48
CA LEU A 5 22.74 -7.46 -9.45
C LEU A 5 21.59 -8.19 -8.74
N HIS A 6 21.89 -8.91 -7.66
CA HIS A 6 20.89 -9.65 -6.89
C HIS A 6 19.86 -8.71 -6.21
N SER A 7 20.32 -7.59 -5.62
CA SER A 7 19.40 -6.62 -5.01
C SER A 7 18.49 -5.94 -6.02
N ARG A 8 18.97 -5.69 -7.24
CA ARG A 8 18.17 -5.06 -8.31
C ARG A 8 17.09 -6.00 -8.84
N ASN A 9 17.40 -7.30 -8.98
CA ASN A 9 16.40 -8.31 -9.36
C ASN A 9 15.33 -8.50 -8.27
N TRP A 10 15.73 -8.45 -6.99
CA TRP A 10 14.78 -8.57 -5.88
C TRP A 10 13.76 -7.42 -5.85
N ASP A 11 14.23 -6.18 -6.02
CA ASP A 11 13.35 -5.01 -6.02
C ASP A 11 12.41 -5.03 -7.23
N TYR A 12 12.90 -5.43 -8.41
CA TYR A 12 12.06 -5.62 -9.59
C TYR A 12 10.98 -6.70 -9.37
N MET A 13 11.36 -7.84 -8.77
CA MET A 13 10.42 -8.93 -8.47
C MET A 13 9.33 -8.48 -7.50
N LEU A 14 9.67 -7.72 -6.45
CA LEU A 14 8.69 -7.18 -5.51
C LEU A 14 7.71 -6.21 -6.17
N ILE A 15 8.19 -5.38 -7.11
CA ILE A 15 7.33 -4.47 -7.88
C ILE A 15 6.37 -5.28 -8.76
N VAL A 16 6.89 -6.23 -9.53
CA VAL A 16 6.08 -7.09 -10.41
C VAL A 16 5.04 -7.87 -9.60
N LEU A 17 5.45 -8.45 -8.47
CA LEU A 17 4.54 -9.16 -7.57
C LEU A 17 3.42 -8.24 -7.07
N THR A 18 3.77 -7.04 -6.62
CA THR A 18 2.78 -6.04 -6.15
C THR A 18 1.79 -5.70 -7.25
N VAL A 19 2.28 -5.42 -8.47
CA VAL A 19 1.43 -5.09 -9.62
C VAL A 19 0.50 -6.25 -9.96
N MET A 20 1.01 -7.48 -10.00
CA MET A 20 0.20 -8.67 -10.27
C MET A 20 -0.90 -8.88 -9.22
N LEU A 21 -0.57 -8.71 -7.94
CA LEU A 21 -1.54 -8.83 -6.85
C LEU A 21 -2.63 -7.75 -6.94
N LEU A 22 -2.25 -6.51 -7.25
CA LEU A 22 -3.20 -5.41 -7.43
C LEU A 22 -4.11 -5.60 -8.63
N VAL A 23 -3.56 -6.05 -9.77
CA VAL A 23 -4.34 -6.39 -10.95
C VAL A 23 -5.33 -7.51 -10.62
N GLY A 24 -4.87 -8.56 -9.94
CA GLY A 24 -5.71 -9.67 -9.54
C GLY A 24 -6.85 -9.26 -8.60
N LEU A 25 -6.56 -8.45 -7.58
CA LEU A 25 -7.59 -7.89 -6.69
C LEU A 25 -8.57 -6.97 -7.44
N GLY A 26 -8.06 -6.17 -8.39
CA GLY A 26 -8.89 -5.30 -9.24
C GLY A 26 -9.82 -6.11 -10.14
N VAL A 27 -9.31 -7.14 -10.80
CA VAL A 27 -10.11 -8.06 -11.64
C VAL A 27 -11.14 -8.79 -10.79
N GLN A 28 -10.76 -9.31 -9.62
CA GLN A 28 -11.69 -9.96 -8.71
C GLN A 28 -12.81 -9.01 -8.27
N SER A 29 -12.47 -7.78 -7.89
CA SER A 29 -13.45 -6.76 -7.49
C SER A 29 -14.40 -6.39 -8.62
N PHE A 30 -13.88 -6.25 -9.85
CA PHE A 30 -14.68 -5.94 -11.03
C PHE A 30 -15.64 -7.08 -11.39
N ILE A 31 -15.12 -8.31 -11.52
CA ILE A 31 -15.92 -9.50 -11.77
C ILE A 31 -16.97 -9.65 -10.66
N GLY A 32 -16.55 -9.42 -9.42
CA GLY A 32 -17.44 -9.63 -8.31
C GLY A 32 -18.59 -8.63 -8.23
N THR A 33 -18.33 -7.37 -8.60
CA THR A 33 -19.36 -6.35 -8.74
C THR A 33 -20.33 -6.67 -9.88
N ALA A 34 -19.80 -7.09 -11.03
CA ALA A 34 -20.60 -7.46 -12.19
C ALA A 34 -21.50 -8.68 -11.90
N TYR A 35 -20.97 -9.69 -11.20
CA TYR A 35 -21.72 -10.87 -10.79
C TYR A 35 -22.85 -10.53 -9.82
N VAL A 36 -22.56 -9.76 -8.76
CA VAL A 36 -23.57 -9.34 -7.77
C VAL A 36 -24.68 -8.53 -8.45
N TRP A 37 -24.33 -7.62 -9.35
CA TRP A 37 -25.31 -6.85 -10.12
C TRP A 37 -26.22 -7.76 -10.96
N TRP A 38 -25.65 -8.72 -11.69
CA TRP A 38 -26.40 -9.69 -12.47
C TRP A 38 -27.29 -10.56 -11.57
N ALA A 39 -26.74 -11.11 -10.49
CA ALA A 39 -27.45 -12.02 -9.59
C ALA A 39 -28.64 -11.35 -8.89
N HIS A 40 -28.49 -10.09 -8.46
CA HIS A 40 -29.63 -9.32 -7.94
C HIS A 40 -30.74 -9.09 -8.96
N THR A 41 -30.40 -9.02 -10.25
CA THR A 41 -31.36 -8.75 -11.32
C THR A 41 -32.11 -10.01 -11.75
N TYR A 42 -31.44 -11.18 -11.78
CA TYR A 42 -31.97 -12.39 -12.41
C TYR A 42 -32.23 -13.56 -11.45
N VAL A 43 -31.73 -13.53 -10.22
CA VAL A 43 -31.90 -14.63 -9.24
C VAL A 43 -32.81 -14.18 -8.10
N PRO A 44 -34.07 -14.67 -8.05
CA PRO A 44 -34.99 -14.35 -6.97
C PRO A 44 -34.42 -14.75 -5.60
N GLY A 45 -34.47 -13.85 -4.63
CA GLY A 45 -34.02 -14.13 -3.26
C GLY A 45 -32.50 -14.14 -3.04
N PHE A 46 -31.68 -13.82 -4.06
CA PHE A 46 -30.21 -13.84 -3.97
C PHE A 46 -29.66 -13.06 -2.76
N GLY A 47 -30.23 -11.89 -2.46
CA GLY A 47 -29.77 -11.07 -1.33
C GLY A 47 -29.91 -11.75 0.04
N ALA A 48 -30.86 -12.66 0.21
CA ALA A 48 -31.11 -13.33 1.49
C ALA A 48 -30.35 -14.65 1.62
N THR A 49 -30.24 -15.43 0.53
CA THR A 49 -29.70 -16.80 0.58
C THR A 49 -28.35 -16.96 -0.12
N GLY A 50 -28.14 -16.30 -1.26
CA GLY A 50 -26.93 -16.49 -2.07
C GLY A 50 -25.80 -15.49 -1.79
N TYR A 51 -26.13 -14.29 -1.29
CA TYR A 51 -25.15 -13.23 -1.08
C TYR A 51 -24.11 -13.56 0.01
N PRO A 52 -24.47 -14.12 1.19
CA PRO A 52 -23.47 -14.44 2.22
C PRO A 52 -22.43 -15.47 1.77
N GLU A 53 -22.86 -16.57 1.15
CA GLU A 53 -21.97 -17.63 0.64
C GLU A 53 -21.05 -17.09 -0.45
N TYR A 54 -21.59 -16.23 -1.32
CA TYR A 54 -20.81 -15.58 -2.37
C TYR A 54 -19.69 -14.69 -1.79
N ILE A 55 -20.00 -13.89 -0.78
CA ILE A 55 -19.01 -13.04 -0.09
C ILE A 55 -17.93 -13.89 0.59
N GLU A 56 -18.31 -15.00 1.21
CA GLU A 56 -17.35 -15.94 1.80
C GLU A 56 -16.38 -16.51 0.76
N ALA A 57 -16.89 -16.97 -0.38
CA ALA A 57 -16.07 -17.46 -1.48
C ALA A 57 -15.10 -16.39 -2.02
N MET A 58 -15.58 -15.15 -2.19
CA MET A 58 -14.73 -14.03 -2.61
C MET A 58 -13.66 -13.70 -1.58
N ASN A 59 -13.97 -13.78 -0.28
CA ASN A 59 -13.02 -13.53 0.80
C ASN A 59 -11.93 -14.61 0.87
N ILE A 60 -12.27 -15.88 0.65
CA ILE A 60 -11.30 -16.99 0.61
C ILE A 60 -10.24 -16.76 -0.48
N ILE A 61 -10.65 -16.21 -1.64
CA ILE A 61 -9.74 -15.88 -2.74
C ILE A 61 -8.96 -14.60 -2.48
N ALA A 62 -9.62 -13.55 -1.97
CA ALA A 62 -8.99 -12.25 -1.71
C ALA A 62 -7.98 -12.30 -0.56
N ALA A 63 -8.27 -13.06 0.50
CA ALA A 63 -7.44 -13.11 1.70
C ALA A 63 -5.95 -13.43 1.43
N PRO A 64 -5.58 -14.50 0.71
CA PRO A 64 -4.17 -14.79 0.42
C PRO A 64 -3.52 -13.70 -0.45
N MET A 65 -4.26 -13.12 -1.39
CA MET A 65 -3.74 -12.03 -2.23
C MET A 65 -3.46 -10.77 -1.41
N MET A 66 -4.35 -10.45 -0.46
CA MET A 66 -4.17 -9.35 0.48
C MET A 66 -2.97 -9.60 1.39
N VAL A 67 -2.84 -10.80 1.97
CA VAL A 67 -1.68 -11.14 2.82
C VAL A 67 -0.37 -11.01 2.04
N LEU A 68 -0.31 -11.56 0.82
CA LEU A 68 0.85 -11.42 -0.06
C LEU A 68 1.15 -9.96 -0.40
N LEU A 69 0.12 -9.15 -0.65
CA LEU A 69 0.26 -7.74 -0.96
C LEU A 69 0.84 -6.98 0.23
N VAL A 70 0.37 -7.28 1.45
CA VAL A 70 0.86 -6.68 2.69
C VAL A 70 2.32 -7.05 2.94
N ILE A 71 2.70 -8.30 2.72
CA ILE A 71 4.09 -8.75 2.81
C ILE A 71 4.94 -8.01 1.77
N ALA A 72 4.52 -7.98 0.51
CA ALA A 72 5.24 -7.30 -0.56
C ALA A 72 5.42 -5.80 -0.27
N MET A 73 4.36 -5.13 0.21
CA MET A 73 4.40 -3.73 0.61
C MET A 73 5.29 -3.48 1.83
N GLY A 74 5.19 -4.33 2.85
CA GLY A 74 6.04 -4.27 4.04
C GLY A 74 7.53 -4.46 3.72
N LEU A 75 7.86 -5.22 2.66
CA LEU A 75 9.23 -5.38 2.16
C LEU A 75 9.68 -4.22 1.25
N CYS A 76 8.76 -3.42 0.70
CA CYS A 76 9.04 -2.28 -0.19
C CYS A 76 9.23 -0.94 0.55
N VAL A 77 8.49 -0.70 1.63
CA VAL A 77 8.58 0.50 2.51
C VAL A 77 9.97 0.76 3.14
N PRO A 78 10.74 -0.25 3.57
CA PRO A 78 11.68 -0.03 4.65
C PRO A 78 13.09 0.36 4.14
N LYS A 79 13.47 0.01 2.90
CA LYS A 79 14.80 0.32 2.34
C LYS A 79 15.14 1.82 2.27
N ARG A 80 14.17 2.71 2.46
CA ARG A 80 14.29 4.13 2.15
C ARG A 80 14.62 5.04 3.35
N LEU A 81 14.19 4.68 4.56
CA LEU A 81 14.22 5.63 5.68
C LEU A 81 15.14 5.27 6.85
N PHE A 82 15.62 4.04 6.93
CA PHE A 82 16.33 3.58 8.13
C PHE A 82 17.62 2.83 7.77
N SER A 83 18.58 2.87 8.69
CA SER A 83 19.69 1.92 8.66
C SER A 83 19.13 0.49 8.67
N ARG A 84 19.73 -0.41 7.89
CA ARG A 84 19.23 -1.79 7.72
C ARG A 84 18.90 -2.47 9.06
N THR A 85 19.66 -2.18 10.11
CA THR A 85 19.51 -2.77 11.45
C THR A 85 18.25 -2.30 12.19
N ALA A 86 18.04 -0.98 12.31
CA ALA A 86 16.87 -0.44 13.01
C ALA A 86 15.56 -0.87 12.34
N LEU A 87 15.62 -0.91 11.02
CA LEU A 87 14.52 -1.33 10.17
C LEU A 87 14.13 -2.79 10.35
N THR A 88 15.14 -3.67 10.35
CA THR A 88 14.92 -5.10 10.56
C THR A 88 14.36 -5.35 11.96
N ALA A 89 14.86 -4.62 12.97
CA ALA A 89 14.33 -4.69 14.33
C ALA A 89 12.86 -4.27 14.42
N VAL A 90 12.46 -3.16 13.78
CA VAL A 90 11.07 -2.70 13.76
C VAL A 90 10.17 -3.68 13.01
N SER A 91 10.58 -4.17 11.83
CA SER A 91 9.80 -5.14 11.06
C SER A 91 9.62 -6.47 11.80
N ILE A 92 10.67 -6.97 12.46
CA ILE A 92 10.59 -8.15 13.33
C ILE A 92 9.66 -7.86 14.51
N GLY A 93 9.78 -6.70 15.15
CA GLY A 93 8.90 -6.29 16.25
C GLY A 93 7.43 -6.27 15.86
N MET A 94 7.10 -5.71 14.69
CA MET A 94 5.74 -5.71 14.15
C MET A 94 5.23 -7.12 13.84
N LEU A 95 6.09 -7.98 13.31
CA LEU A 95 5.74 -9.38 13.03
C LEU A 95 5.45 -10.13 14.33
N ILE A 96 6.31 -9.98 15.34
CA ILE A 96 6.11 -10.57 16.67
C ILE A 96 4.82 -10.05 17.29
N ALA A 97 4.54 -8.75 17.19
CA ALA A 97 3.30 -8.17 17.69
C ALA A 97 2.07 -8.77 17.00
N GLY A 98 2.09 -8.91 15.68
CA GLY A 98 1.01 -9.57 14.92
C GLY A 98 0.82 -11.04 15.32
N ILE A 99 1.91 -11.80 15.47
CA ILE A 99 1.88 -13.20 15.93
C ILE A 99 1.32 -13.29 17.36
N ALA A 100 1.74 -12.39 18.26
CA ALA A 100 1.24 -12.35 19.63
C ALA A 100 -0.25 -12.03 19.67
N THR A 101 -0.72 -11.05 18.88
CA THR A 101 -2.16 -10.73 18.78
C THR A 101 -2.95 -11.92 18.23
N TRP A 102 -2.42 -12.62 17.23
CA TRP A 102 -3.04 -13.86 16.74
C TRP A 102 -3.13 -14.92 17.84
N ALA A 103 -2.03 -15.18 18.55
CA ALA A 103 -1.99 -16.17 19.62
C ALA A 103 -2.95 -15.86 20.78
N ILE A 104 -3.11 -14.59 21.15
CA ILE A 104 -3.99 -14.15 22.23
C ILE A 104 -5.47 -14.21 21.82
N THR A 105 -5.78 -13.81 20.59
CA THR A 105 -7.18 -13.70 20.13
C THR A 105 -7.70 -14.96 19.44
N GLY A 106 -6.82 -15.90 19.08
CA GLY A 106 -7.14 -17.09 18.28
C GLY A 106 -7.50 -16.78 16.82
N SER A 107 -7.49 -15.51 16.39
CA SER A 107 -7.93 -15.08 15.07
C SER A 107 -6.76 -14.56 14.24
N PHE A 108 -6.49 -15.23 13.12
CA PHE A 108 -5.45 -14.82 12.18
C PHE A 108 -5.72 -13.40 11.64
N ALA A 109 -6.99 -13.07 11.39
CA ALA A 109 -7.40 -11.75 10.93
C ALA A 109 -6.99 -10.64 11.92
N ASN A 110 -7.14 -10.87 13.23
CA ASN A 110 -6.72 -9.90 14.26
C ASN A 110 -5.20 -9.70 14.28
N GLY A 111 -4.42 -10.78 14.07
CA GLY A 111 -2.96 -10.68 13.97
C GLY A 111 -2.51 -9.86 12.76
N VAL A 112 -3.10 -10.12 11.59
CA VAL A 112 -2.84 -9.35 10.36
C VAL A 112 -3.30 -7.89 10.52
N ALA A 113 -4.45 -7.66 11.15
CA ALA A 113 -4.96 -6.32 11.43
C ALA A 113 -4.01 -5.53 12.33
N ALA A 114 -3.50 -6.13 13.41
CA ALA A 114 -2.53 -5.48 14.29
C ALA A 114 -1.24 -5.10 13.54
N TYR A 115 -0.70 -6.02 12.72
CA TYR A 115 0.45 -5.73 11.87
C TYR A 115 0.19 -4.56 10.92
N LEU A 116 -0.98 -4.56 10.26
CA LEU A 116 -1.40 -3.51 9.32
C LEU A 116 -1.57 -2.15 9.99
N VAL A 117 -2.15 -2.10 11.19
CA VAL A 117 -2.31 -0.86 11.96
C VAL A 117 -0.93 -0.30 12.31
N LEU A 118 -0.01 -1.13 12.81
CA LEU A 118 1.36 -0.71 13.09
C LEU A 118 2.07 -0.19 11.83
N ALA A 119 1.91 -0.90 10.70
CA ALA A 119 2.48 -0.48 9.42
C ALA A 119 1.92 0.87 8.97
N GLY A 120 0.61 1.06 9.13
CA GLY A 120 -0.09 2.30 8.78
C GLY A 120 0.39 3.48 9.63
N LEU A 121 0.59 3.28 10.93
CA LEU A 121 1.11 4.32 11.83
C LEU A 121 2.52 4.75 11.45
N ILE A 122 3.41 3.80 11.17
CA ILE A 122 4.77 4.10 10.72
C ILE A 122 4.73 4.84 9.38
N GLN A 123 3.94 4.36 8.43
CA GLN A 123 3.82 4.98 7.12
C GLN A 123 3.24 6.40 7.21
N ALA A 124 2.26 6.63 8.08
CA ALA A 124 1.71 7.96 8.35
C ALA A 124 2.78 8.90 8.93
N ALA A 125 3.59 8.43 9.89
CA ALA A 125 4.70 9.21 10.44
C ALA A 125 5.75 9.56 9.36
N VAL A 126 6.05 8.62 8.47
CA VAL A 126 6.95 8.84 7.31
C VAL A 126 6.39 9.91 6.37
N VAL A 127 5.11 9.84 6.03
CA VAL A 127 4.46 10.84 5.17
C VAL A 127 4.47 12.21 5.84
N ALA A 128 4.10 12.29 7.12
CA ALA A 128 4.08 13.54 7.89
C ALA A 128 5.46 14.20 7.96
N THR A 129 6.50 13.43 8.30
CA THR A 129 7.88 13.94 8.36
C THR A 129 8.40 14.40 6.99
N THR A 130 7.98 13.73 5.92
CA THR A 130 8.32 14.11 4.54
C THR A 130 7.65 15.43 4.13
N ILE A 131 6.39 15.65 4.54
CA ILE A 131 5.65 16.89 4.27
C ILE A 131 6.26 18.07 5.02
N ILE A 132 6.56 17.89 6.32
CA ILE A 132 7.14 18.93 7.19
C ILE A 132 8.54 19.36 6.70
N GLY A 133 9.19 18.57 5.84
CA GLY A 133 10.52 18.87 5.35
C GLY A 133 11.59 18.72 6.43
N GLY A 134 11.32 17.88 7.44
CA GLY A 134 12.35 17.43 8.37
C GLY A 134 13.52 16.83 7.59
N ARG A 135 14.70 16.74 8.21
CA ARG A 135 15.90 16.09 7.66
C ARG A 135 15.62 14.59 7.44
N ALA A 136 14.80 14.27 6.45
CA ALA A 136 14.61 12.92 5.98
C ALA A 136 15.96 12.46 5.39
N PRO A 137 16.33 11.18 5.59
CA PRO A 137 17.60 10.64 5.14
C PRO A 137 17.86 11.02 3.69
N SER A 138 19.06 11.50 3.45
CA SER A 138 19.53 12.19 2.25
C SER A 138 19.26 11.42 0.95
N TYR A 139 18.12 11.71 0.33
CA TYR A 139 17.83 11.34 -1.06
C TYR A 139 18.19 12.50 -1.98
N PHE A 140 19.45 12.52 -2.39
CA PHE A 140 20.05 13.57 -3.24
C PHE A 140 19.54 13.61 -4.70
N THR A 141 18.64 12.71 -5.13
CA THR A 141 18.31 12.57 -6.57
C THR A 141 16.81 12.54 -6.93
N GLN A 142 15.87 12.57 -5.98
CA GLN A 142 14.42 12.56 -6.28
C GLN A 142 13.68 13.76 -5.68
N GLY A 143 12.81 14.37 -6.48
CA GLY A 143 11.99 15.53 -6.10
C GLY A 143 11.06 15.23 -4.91
N ARG A 144 10.85 16.23 -4.05
CA ARG A 144 10.02 16.11 -2.81
C ARG A 144 8.60 15.63 -3.12
N ILE A 145 8.01 16.07 -4.23
CA ILE A 145 6.65 15.71 -4.66
C ILE A 145 6.54 14.19 -4.90
N ILE A 146 7.52 13.59 -5.57
CA ILE A 146 7.54 12.14 -5.83
C ILE A 146 7.58 11.34 -4.52
N LYS A 147 8.35 11.82 -3.54
CA LYS A 147 8.46 11.17 -2.22
C LYS A 147 7.14 11.20 -1.46
N ILE A 148 6.47 12.35 -1.45
CA ILE A 148 5.15 12.48 -0.83
C ILE A 148 4.14 11.60 -1.58
N GLY A 149 4.12 11.64 -2.91
CA GLY A 149 3.22 10.83 -3.73
C GLY A 149 3.37 9.32 -3.48
N SER A 150 4.61 8.83 -3.49
CA SER A 150 4.89 7.43 -3.14
C SER A 150 4.47 7.10 -1.71
N GLY A 151 4.73 7.99 -0.75
CA GLY A 151 4.32 7.81 0.65
C GLY A 151 2.81 7.70 0.82
N LEU A 152 2.04 8.56 0.13
CA LEU A 152 0.58 8.54 0.10
C LEU A 152 0.02 7.27 -0.55
N LEU A 153 0.65 6.78 -1.63
CA LEU A 153 0.26 5.51 -2.25
C LEU A 153 0.38 4.33 -1.28
N HIS A 154 1.54 4.21 -0.62
CA HIS A 154 1.75 3.16 0.38
C HIS A 154 0.77 3.27 1.55
N LEU A 155 0.53 4.49 2.05
CA LEU A 155 -0.43 4.70 3.14
C LEU A 155 -1.85 4.32 2.71
N GLY A 156 -2.25 4.71 1.49
CA GLY A 156 -3.52 4.32 0.90
C GLY A 156 -3.68 2.81 0.83
N PHE A 157 -2.71 2.08 0.26
CA PHE A 157 -2.79 0.60 0.21
C PHE A 157 -2.87 -0.06 1.59
N ILE A 158 -2.14 0.45 2.59
CA ILE A 158 -2.21 -0.08 3.95
C ILE A 158 -3.60 0.18 4.55
N MET A 159 -4.16 1.38 4.38
CA MET A 159 -5.52 1.69 4.84
C MET A 159 -6.57 0.82 4.14
N PHE A 160 -6.43 0.61 2.83
CA PHE A 160 -7.29 -0.32 2.08
C PHE A 160 -7.21 -1.73 2.68
N ALA A 161 -6.02 -2.22 2.98
CA ALA A 161 -5.85 -3.53 3.61
C ALA A 161 -6.49 -3.62 4.99
N VAL A 162 -6.42 -2.56 5.81
CA VAL A 162 -7.14 -2.49 7.09
C VAL A 162 -8.65 -2.59 6.87
N VAL A 163 -9.19 -1.91 5.86
CA VAL A 163 -10.62 -1.99 5.53
C VAL A 163 -11.02 -3.43 5.22
N THR A 164 -10.26 -4.10 4.35
CA THR A 164 -10.55 -5.46 3.91
C THR A 164 -10.42 -6.50 5.02
N VAL A 165 -9.46 -6.34 5.92
CA VAL A 165 -9.16 -7.36 6.94
C VAL A 165 -9.89 -7.12 8.27
N ALA A 166 -10.08 -5.86 8.68
CA ALA A 166 -10.49 -5.52 10.03
C ALA A 166 -11.83 -4.77 10.13
N LEU A 167 -12.24 -4.03 9.08
CA LEU A 167 -13.41 -3.14 9.17
C LEU A 167 -14.66 -3.67 8.47
N GLN A 168 -14.69 -4.93 8.02
CA GLN A 168 -15.80 -5.50 7.24
C GLN A 168 -17.20 -5.32 7.88
N GLN A 169 -17.28 -5.34 9.22
CA GLN A 169 -18.52 -5.20 9.97
C GLN A 169 -18.65 -3.83 10.68
N SER A 170 -17.74 -2.90 10.40
CA SER A 170 -17.66 -1.63 11.12
C SER A 170 -18.35 -0.49 10.35
N ALA A 171 -19.08 0.37 11.06
CA ALA A 171 -19.68 1.56 10.46
C ALA A 171 -18.65 2.53 9.84
N ILE A 172 -17.40 2.50 10.32
CA ILE A 172 -16.30 3.33 9.80
C ILE A 172 -15.65 2.76 8.54
N MET A 173 -16.09 1.59 8.05
CA MET A 173 -15.54 0.95 6.85
C MET A 173 -15.56 1.90 5.64
N LEU A 174 -16.73 2.52 5.39
CA LEU A 174 -16.95 3.36 4.22
C LEU A 174 -16.09 4.63 4.24
N PRO A 175 -16.03 5.41 5.33
CA PRO A 175 -15.13 6.56 5.44
C PRO A 175 -13.65 6.20 5.26
N VAL A 176 -13.19 5.09 5.86
CA VAL A 176 -11.78 4.66 5.74
C VAL A 176 -11.46 4.21 4.32
N PHE A 177 -12.39 3.51 3.66
CA PHE A 177 -12.27 3.13 2.25
C PHE A 177 -12.13 4.36 1.33
N TRP A 178 -12.98 5.37 1.50
CA TRP A 178 -12.91 6.60 0.69
C TRP A 178 -11.62 7.37 0.95
N THR A 179 -11.18 7.43 2.21
CA THR A 179 -9.90 8.05 2.58
C THR A 179 -8.74 7.34 1.89
N SER A 180 -8.72 6.01 1.96
CA SER A 180 -7.74 5.18 1.26
C SER A 180 -7.72 5.44 -0.25
N THR A 181 -8.89 5.49 -0.87
CA THR A 181 -9.04 5.76 -2.30
C THR A 181 -8.49 7.14 -2.66
N ALA A 182 -8.82 8.16 -1.88
CA ALA A 182 -8.30 9.52 -2.09
C ALA A 182 -6.77 9.57 -1.97
N LEU A 183 -6.20 8.91 -0.95
CA LEU A 183 -4.73 8.83 -0.76
C LEU A 183 -4.05 8.17 -1.95
N MET A 184 -4.62 7.08 -2.47
CA MET A 184 -4.09 6.39 -3.66
C MET A 184 -4.16 7.28 -4.90
N VAL A 185 -5.31 7.91 -5.17
CA VAL A 185 -5.49 8.80 -6.33
C VAL A 185 -4.53 9.99 -6.26
N ILE A 186 -4.48 10.69 -5.14
CA ILE A 186 -3.58 11.85 -4.95
C ILE A 186 -2.13 11.39 -5.06
N GLY A 187 -1.76 10.28 -4.42
CA GLY A 187 -0.42 9.72 -4.49
C GLY A 187 0.00 9.34 -5.91
N SER A 188 -0.90 8.74 -6.69
CA SER A 188 -0.71 8.46 -8.13
C SER A 188 -0.49 9.75 -8.91
N ILE A 189 -1.36 10.75 -8.75
CA ILE A 189 -1.24 12.03 -9.45
C ILE A 189 0.11 12.68 -9.14
N MET A 190 0.50 12.76 -7.88
CA MET A 190 1.77 13.35 -7.46
C MET A 190 2.98 12.58 -8.01
N THR A 191 2.89 11.25 -8.12
CA THR A 191 4.00 10.42 -8.61
C THR A 191 4.14 10.51 -10.14
N PHE A 192 3.04 10.52 -10.89
CA PHE A 192 3.07 10.55 -12.36
C PHE A 192 3.20 11.96 -12.95
N TYR A 193 2.63 12.98 -12.30
CA TYR A 193 2.65 14.36 -12.80
C TYR A 193 3.70 15.24 -12.11
N SER A 194 4.66 14.65 -11.38
CA SER A 194 5.69 15.41 -10.67
C SER A 194 6.53 16.32 -11.57
N GLU A 195 6.76 15.93 -12.82
CA GLU A 195 7.53 16.71 -13.79
C GLU A 195 6.83 18.01 -14.18
N ASN A 196 5.49 18.01 -14.24
CA ASN A 196 4.69 19.20 -14.52
C ASN A 196 4.50 20.09 -13.28
N LEU A 197 4.54 19.49 -12.09
CA LEU A 197 4.35 20.18 -10.81
C LEU A 197 5.63 20.82 -10.26
N THR A 198 6.80 20.44 -10.77
CA THR A 198 8.07 21.01 -10.34
C THR A 198 8.46 22.13 -11.31
N PRO A 199 8.59 23.39 -10.85
CA PRO A 199 9.00 24.48 -11.72
C PRO A 199 10.35 24.17 -12.36
N LYS A 200 10.43 24.16 -13.70
CA LYS A 200 11.72 24.07 -14.40
C LYS A 200 12.57 25.24 -13.95
N ARG A 201 13.62 24.97 -13.16
CA ARG A 201 14.64 25.96 -12.86
C ARG A 201 15.25 26.34 -14.21
N LYS A 202 15.03 27.58 -14.66
CA LYS A 202 15.77 28.11 -15.82
C LYS A 202 17.24 27.99 -15.43
N VAL A 203 17.95 27.12 -16.12
CA VAL A 203 19.41 27.17 -16.12
C VAL A 203 19.71 28.46 -16.85
N GLU A 204 20.02 29.51 -16.10
CA GLU A 204 20.66 30.68 -16.68
C GLU A 204 21.92 30.17 -17.36
N ALA A 205 22.00 30.39 -18.67
CA ALA A 205 23.17 30.07 -19.46
C ALA A 205 24.32 30.93 -18.92
N GLU A 206 25.15 30.33 -18.06
CA GLU A 206 26.44 30.92 -17.71
C GLU A 206 27.29 31.00 -18.97
N GLY A 207 27.56 32.24 -19.36
CA GLY A 207 28.83 32.70 -19.90
C GLY A 207 29.27 32.07 -21.22
N GLU A 208 29.13 32.84 -22.30
CA GLU A 208 30.08 32.78 -23.40
C GLU A 208 31.52 32.79 -22.83
N VAL A 209 32.19 31.64 -22.92
CA VAL A 209 33.64 31.57 -22.77
C VAL A 209 34.21 32.13 -24.07
N SER A 210 34.61 33.41 -24.05
CA SER A 210 35.42 34.00 -25.10
C SER A 210 36.80 33.33 -25.09
N PHE A 211 37.15 32.67 -26.18
CA PHE A 211 38.52 32.24 -26.49
C PHE A 211 39.36 33.42 -26.96
#